data_AF-A0A4R2BSR5-F1
#
_entry.id   AF-A0A4R2BSR5-F1
#
_cell.length_a   1.000
_cell.length_b   1.000
_cell.length_c   1.000
_cell.angle_alpha   90.00
_cell.angle_beta   90.00
_cell.angle_gamma   90.00
#
_symmetry.space_group_name_H-M   'P 1'
#
loop_
_entity.id
_entity.type
_entity.pdbx_description
1 polymer ?
#
loop_
_entity_poly.entity_id
_entity_poly.type
_entity_poly.pdbx_seq_one_letter_code
_entity_poly.pdbx_strand_id
1 'polypeptide(L)'
;MGRSFVVHFDHGEDFYSALSDFCREHDVKQGFIPMFIAGMREVELVGTCEQLEDPDAPVWSAVHLSNIEAIGAGTLAYDEESETVQPHIHVSVGLKALSATAHTSHLLAARIHFLTEMYLVEVSQPRLTRSRQKDLFDVPLLRF
;
A
#
# COMPACT_ATOMS: atom_id res chain seq x y z
N MET A 1 0.34 -17.04 12.65
CA MET A 1 0.73 -15.66 12.98
C MET A 1 2.13 -15.66 13.56
N GLY A 2 2.94 -14.67 13.18
CA GLY A 2 4.34 -14.51 13.56
C GLY A 2 4.55 -13.34 14.51
N ARG A 3 5.61 -12.55 14.28
CA ARG A 3 5.98 -11.36 15.06
C ARG A 3 5.01 -10.20 14.82
N SER A 4 5.02 -9.22 15.73
CA SER A 4 4.28 -7.97 15.57
C SER A 4 5.23 -6.79 15.73
N PHE A 5 5.02 -5.74 14.94
CA PHE A 5 5.90 -4.59 14.86
C PHE A 5 5.09 -3.31 14.93
N VAL A 6 5.69 -2.32 15.59
CA VAL A 6 5.32 -0.91 15.43
C VAL A 6 6.38 -0.33 14.50
N VAL A 7 5.93 0.21 13.37
CA VAL A 7 6.79 0.74 12.32
C VAL A 7 6.48 2.22 12.16
N HIS A 8 7.52 3.05 12.06
CA HIS A 8 7.39 4.44 11.66
C HIS A 8 8.26 4.71 10.44
N PHE A 9 7.81 5.66 9.63
CA PHE A 9 8.59 6.27 8.55
C PHE A 9 8.65 7.77 8.80
N ASP A 10 9.77 8.39 8.51
CA ASP A 10 10.10 9.77 8.82
C ASP A 10 9.84 10.72 7.65
N HIS A 11 9.92 12.02 7.93
CA HIS A 11 9.75 13.08 6.93
C HIS A 11 10.67 12.89 5.71
N GLY A 12 10.07 12.96 4.52
CA GLY A 12 10.79 12.94 3.25
C GLY A 12 11.04 11.53 2.69
N GLU A 13 10.78 10.48 3.45
CA GLU A 13 10.91 9.11 2.98
C GLU A 13 9.85 8.74 1.94
N ASP A 14 10.21 7.84 1.03
CA ASP A 14 9.27 7.15 0.15
C ASP A 14 8.67 5.95 0.88
N PHE A 15 7.35 5.85 0.90
CA PHE A 15 6.62 4.83 1.67
C PHE A 15 7.02 3.40 1.28
N TYR A 16 7.12 3.12 -0.02
CA TYR A 16 7.37 1.76 -0.49
C TYR A 16 8.83 1.34 -0.31
N SER A 17 9.76 2.27 -0.52
CA SER A 17 11.18 2.05 -0.28
C SER A 17 11.44 1.80 1.21
N ALA A 18 10.90 2.64 2.10
CA ALA A 18 11.03 2.48 3.55
C ALA A 18 10.38 1.17 4.05
N LEU A 19 9.22 0.80 3.53
CA LEU A 19 8.58 -0.48 3.85
C LEU A 19 9.39 -1.69 3.39
N SER A 20 9.96 -1.62 2.18
CA SER A 20 10.83 -2.67 1.63
C SER A 20 12.10 -2.83 2.47
N ASP A 21 12.72 -1.71 2.84
CA ASP A 21 13.93 -1.69 3.67
C ASP A 21 13.65 -2.25 5.07
N PHE A 22 12.53 -1.86 5.71
CA PHE A 22 12.08 -2.44 6.97
C PHE A 22 11.89 -3.95 6.86
N CYS A 23 11.20 -4.42 5.81
CA CYS A 23 10.96 -5.85 5.60
C CYS A 23 12.28 -6.61 5.43
N ARG A 24 13.25 -6.06 4.70
CA ARG A 24 14.57 -6.65 4.51
C ARG A 24 15.39 -6.68 5.80
N GLU A 25 15.43 -5.57 6.55
CA GLU A 25 16.17 -5.45 7.80
C GLU A 25 15.69 -6.44 8.87
N HIS A 26 14.38 -6.65 8.95
CA HIS A 26 13.78 -7.51 9.96
C HIS A 26 13.44 -8.93 9.47
N ASP A 27 13.81 -9.28 8.24
CA ASP A 27 13.47 -10.56 7.59
C ASP A 27 11.95 -10.85 7.65
N VAL A 28 11.13 -9.85 7.30
CA VAL A 28 9.68 -9.97 7.18
C VAL A 28 9.34 -10.21 5.72
N LYS A 29 8.84 -11.40 5.41
CA LYS A 29 8.51 -11.79 4.03
C LYS A 29 7.04 -11.60 3.68
N GLN A 30 6.15 -11.69 4.68
CA GLN A 30 4.71 -11.70 4.46
C GLN A 30 3.97 -11.29 5.74
N GLY A 31 2.80 -10.69 5.59
CA GLY A 31 2.10 -10.11 6.73
C GLY A 31 0.86 -9.32 6.37
N PHE A 32 0.17 -8.88 7.41
CA PHE A 32 -0.91 -7.92 7.33
C PHE A 32 -0.46 -6.60 7.94
N ILE A 33 -0.92 -5.51 7.35
CA ILE A 33 -0.91 -4.18 7.94
C ILE A 33 -2.37 -3.87 8.25
N PRO A 34 -2.86 -4.18 9.46
CA PRO A 34 -4.27 -3.98 9.78
C PRO A 34 -4.67 -2.50 9.74
N MET A 35 -3.74 -1.62 10.09
CA MET A 35 -3.93 -0.18 10.06
C MET A 35 -2.60 0.57 10.09
N PHE A 36 -2.57 1.72 9.45
CA PHE A 36 -1.63 2.81 9.73
C PHE A 36 -2.32 4.16 9.60
N ILE A 37 -1.74 5.17 10.25
CA ILE A 37 -2.03 6.58 9.99
C ILE A 37 -0.77 7.27 9.48
N ALA A 38 -0.92 8.25 8.60
CA ALA A 38 0.22 8.98 8.07
C ALA A 38 -0.14 10.39 7.59
N GLY A 39 0.77 11.33 7.82
CA GLY A 39 0.77 12.62 7.12
C GLY A 39 1.65 12.52 5.88
N MET A 40 1.09 12.65 4.67
CA MET A 40 1.83 12.49 3.42
C MET A 40 1.85 13.79 2.60
N ARG A 41 3.00 14.05 1.97
CA ARG A 41 3.25 15.26 1.18
C ARG A 41 2.64 15.15 -0.19
N GLU A 42 2.84 14.00 -0.82
CA GLU A 42 2.38 13.65 -2.17
C GLU A 42 1.95 12.19 -2.16
N VAL A 43 0.82 11.90 -2.80
CA VAL A 43 0.32 10.55 -3.02
C VAL A 43 -0.22 10.40 -4.43
N GLU A 44 -0.08 9.20 -4.96
CA GLU A 44 -0.73 8.75 -6.19
C GLU A 44 -1.69 7.63 -5.84
N LEU A 45 -2.97 7.81 -6.18
CA LEU A 45 -4.01 6.81 -5.95
C LEU A 45 -4.59 6.35 -7.28
N VAL A 46 -4.92 5.08 -7.40
CA VAL A 46 -5.69 4.60 -8.56
C VAL A 46 -7.00 5.37 -8.63
N GLY A 47 -7.29 5.97 -9.77
CA GLY A 47 -8.53 6.73 -9.95
C GLY A 47 -8.53 7.48 -11.26
N THR A 48 -9.73 7.69 -11.80
CA THR A 48 -9.90 8.39 -13.07
C THR A 48 -11.10 9.33 -13.03
N CYS A 49 -11.03 10.40 -13.82
CA CYS A 49 -12.20 11.21 -14.18
C CYS A 49 -12.71 10.88 -15.59
N GLU A 50 -12.03 9.98 -16.30
CA GLU A 50 -12.42 9.52 -17.63
C GLU A 50 -13.49 8.44 -17.54
N GLN A 51 -14.26 8.28 -18.62
CA GLN A 51 -15.21 7.19 -18.72
C GLN A 51 -14.46 5.85 -18.79
N LEU A 52 -14.89 4.88 -17.98
CA LEU A 52 -14.38 3.52 -18.06
C LEU A 52 -14.90 2.85 -19.35
N GLU A 53 -13.99 2.35 -20.17
CA GLU A 53 -14.34 1.55 -21.37
C GLU A 53 -14.85 0.16 -20.96
N ASP A 54 -14.17 -0.47 -19.99
CA ASP A 54 -14.55 -1.72 -19.37
C ASP A 54 -14.62 -1.52 -17.84
N PRO A 55 -15.82 -1.57 -17.23
CA PRO A 55 -15.98 -1.36 -15.79
C PRO A 55 -15.40 -2.50 -14.94
N ASP A 56 -15.15 -3.68 -15.53
CA ASP A 56 -14.57 -4.83 -14.82
C ASP A 56 -13.03 -4.77 -14.83
N ALA A 57 -12.43 -4.01 -15.75
CA ALA A 57 -11.00 -3.84 -15.86
C ALA A 57 -10.43 -2.93 -14.75
N PRO A 58 -9.19 -3.17 -14.28
CA PRO A 58 -8.50 -2.24 -13.40
C PRO A 58 -8.33 -0.87 -14.05
N VAL A 59 -8.44 0.18 -13.22
CA VAL A 59 -8.06 1.54 -13.62
C VAL A 59 -6.55 1.67 -13.53
N TRP A 60 -5.90 2.04 -14.63
CA TRP A 60 -4.45 2.19 -14.73
C TRP A 60 -3.98 3.65 -14.63
N SER A 61 -4.90 4.60 -14.50
CA SER A 61 -4.59 6.00 -14.25
C SER A 61 -4.49 6.31 -12.77
N ALA A 62 -3.86 7.44 -12.46
CA ALA A 62 -3.65 7.93 -11.11
C ALA A 62 -4.28 9.32 -10.92
N VAL A 63 -4.79 9.56 -9.72
CA VAL A 63 -5.02 10.91 -9.21
C VAL A 63 -3.87 11.30 -8.28
N HIS A 64 -3.39 12.53 -8.42
CA HIS A 64 -2.28 13.08 -7.65
C HIS A 64 -2.82 14.03 -6.59
N LEU A 65 -2.54 13.75 -5.32
CA LEU A 65 -3.01 14.56 -4.20
C LEU A 65 -1.80 15.00 -3.36
N SER A 66 -1.89 16.17 -2.72
CA SER A 66 -0.79 16.72 -1.92
C SER A 66 -1.27 17.28 -0.58
N ASN A 67 -0.38 17.25 0.40
CA ASN A 67 -0.62 17.70 1.79
C ASN A 67 -1.86 17.04 2.40
N ILE A 68 -1.81 15.71 2.53
CA ILE A 68 -2.94 14.89 2.97
C ILE A 68 -2.69 14.27 4.34
N GLU A 69 -3.78 13.89 5.00
CA GLU A 69 -3.80 12.94 6.11
C GLU A 69 -4.38 11.62 5.60
N ALA A 70 -3.76 10.50 5.96
CA ALA A 70 -4.12 9.17 5.49
C ALA A 70 -4.44 8.21 6.64
N ILE A 71 -5.43 7.35 6.42
CA ILE A 71 -5.60 6.08 7.12
C ILE A 71 -5.52 4.96 6.07
N GLY A 72 -4.78 3.90 6.35
CA GLY A 72 -4.59 2.83 5.38
C GLY A 72 -4.43 1.45 6.01
N ALA A 73 -4.47 0.44 5.14
CA ALA A 73 -4.28 -0.95 5.50
C ALA A 73 -3.75 -1.73 4.28
N GLY A 74 -3.26 -2.94 4.50
CA GLY A 74 -2.77 -3.75 3.39
C GLY A 74 -2.23 -5.11 3.75
N THR A 75 -1.63 -5.75 2.74
CA THR A 75 -1.03 -7.08 2.85
C THR A 75 0.34 -7.11 2.19
N LEU A 76 1.22 -7.94 2.74
CA LEU A 76 2.56 -8.23 2.25
C LEU A 76 2.61 -9.69 1.83
N ALA A 77 3.08 -9.95 0.62
CA ALA A 77 3.32 -11.29 0.09
C ALA A 77 4.71 -11.33 -0.51
N TYR A 78 5.41 -12.45 -0.37
CA TYR A 78 6.79 -12.56 -0.87
C TYR A 78 6.78 -13.11 -2.30
N ASP A 79 7.57 -12.49 -3.16
CA ASP A 79 7.92 -13.07 -4.45
C ASP A 79 9.32 -13.68 -4.38
N GLU A 80 9.41 -14.98 -4.63
CA GLU A 80 10.69 -15.71 -4.60
C GLU A 80 11.53 -15.45 -5.84
N GLU A 81 10.93 -15.06 -6.96
CA GLU A 81 11.68 -14.81 -8.20
C GLU A 81 12.44 -13.48 -8.13
N SER A 82 11.76 -12.41 -7.71
CA SER A 82 12.40 -11.10 -7.51
C SER A 82 13.08 -10.94 -6.15
N GLU A 83 12.88 -11.88 -5.23
CA GLU A 83 13.33 -11.79 -3.83
C GLU A 83 12.85 -10.51 -3.12
N THR A 84 11.61 -10.09 -3.43
CA THR A 84 11.02 -8.87 -2.87
C THR A 84 9.68 -9.12 -2.21
N VAL A 85 9.33 -8.27 -1.24
CA VAL A 85 7.98 -8.17 -0.71
C VAL A 85 7.12 -7.36 -1.69
N GLN A 86 5.93 -7.87 -1.97
CA GLN A 86 4.92 -7.29 -2.87
C GLN A 86 3.75 -6.72 -2.04
N PRO A 87 3.83 -5.43 -1.64
CA PRO A 87 2.77 -4.80 -0.86
C PRO A 87 1.51 -4.56 -1.70
N HIS A 88 0.34 -4.69 -1.06
CA HIS A 88 -0.94 -4.25 -1.60
C HIS A 88 -1.61 -3.36 -0.56
N ILE A 89 -1.55 -2.06 -0.80
CA ILE A 89 -1.96 -1.03 0.16
C ILE A 89 -3.16 -0.28 -0.39
N HIS A 90 -4.16 -0.08 0.47
CA HIS A 90 -5.30 0.79 0.22
C HIS A 90 -5.31 1.88 1.28
N VAL A 91 -5.73 3.08 0.89
CA VAL A 91 -5.78 4.24 1.78
C VAL A 91 -7.07 5.01 1.56
N SER A 92 -7.52 5.68 2.62
CA SER A 92 -8.43 6.82 2.55
C SER A 92 -7.64 8.07 2.94
N VAL A 93 -7.64 9.08 2.08
CA VAL A 93 -6.86 10.31 2.26
C VAL A 93 -7.75 11.53 2.23
N GLY A 94 -7.54 12.46 3.16
CA GLY A 94 -8.20 13.76 3.20
C GLY A 94 -7.22 14.90 2.91
N LEU A 95 -7.60 15.83 2.04
CA LEU A 95 -6.80 17.03 1.78
C LEU A 95 -7.05 18.04 2.89
N LYS A 96 -5.99 18.53 3.53
CA LYS A 96 -6.10 19.48 4.65
C LYS A 96 -6.92 20.74 4.32
N ALA A 97 -6.86 21.18 3.07
CA ALA A 97 -7.55 22.38 2.59
C ALA A 97 -9.01 22.13 2.17
N LEU A 98 -9.48 20.88 2.14
CA LEU A 98 -10.78 20.50 1.58
C LEU A 98 -11.67 19.80 2.62
N SER A 99 -11.76 20.39 3.82
CA SER A 99 -12.61 19.87 4.90
C SER A 99 -12.27 18.41 5.25
N ALA A 100 -13.26 17.62 5.68
CA ALA A 100 -13.13 16.19 5.97
C ALA A 100 -13.53 15.28 4.79
N THR A 101 -13.47 15.79 3.55
CA THR A 101 -13.72 14.99 2.35
C THR A 101 -12.53 14.09 2.07
N ALA A 102 -12.80 12.82 1.72
CA ALA A 102 -11.76 11.82 1.50
C ALA A 102 -11.83 11.17 0.11
N HIS A 103 -10.66 10.77 -0.38
CA HIS A 103 -10.47 9.91 -1.55
C HIS A 103 -9.97 8.54 -1.07
N THR A 104 -10.65 7.46 -1.46
CA THR A 104 -10.33 6.10 -1.03
C THR A 104 -9.99 5.25 -2.24
N SER A 105 -8.78 4.67 -2.27
CA SER A 105 -8.37 3.77 -3.36
C SER A 105 -7.07 3.01 -3.04
N HIS A 106 -6.59 2.28 -4.03
CA HIS A 106 -5.27 1.65 -4.05
C HIS A 106 -4.15 2.70 -4.12
N LEU A 107 -3.13 2.53 -3.29
CA LEU A 107 -1.97 3.43 -3.21
C LEU A 107 -0.91 3.03 -4.26
N LEU A 108 -0.52 3.95 -5.14
CA LEU A 108 0.52 3.71 -6.16
C LEU A 108 1.89 4.25 -5.72
N ALA A 109 1.91 5.42 -5.08
CA ALA A 109 3.12 6.05 -4.55
C ALA A 109 2.78 6.99 -3.40
N ALA A 110 3.72 7.19 -2.47
CA ALA A 110 3.57 8.15 -1.39
C ALA A 110 4.91 8.65 -0.85
N ARG A 111 5.00 9.97 -0.63
CA ARG A 111 6.09 10.59 0.11
C ARG A 111 5.61 11.08 1.47
N ILE A 112 6.32 10.70 2.53
CA ILE A 112 5.96 11.04 3.91
C ILE A 112 6.22 12.53 4.19
N HIS A 113 5.30 13.18 4.90
CA HIS A 113 5.44 14.57 5.33
C HIS A 113 5.73 14.74 6.81
N PHE A 114 5.11 13.96 7.70
CA PHE A 114 5.39 14.06 9.13
C PHE A 114 5.91 12.75 9.66
N LEU A 115 5.04 11.76 9.69
CA LEU A 115 5.39 10.39 9.99
C LEU A 115 4.34 9.44 9.44
N THR A 116 4.70 8.16 9.46
CA THR A 116 3.74 7.05 9.48
C THR A 116 3.74 6.41 10.88
N GLU A 117 2.57 6.01 11.38
CA GLU A 117 2.45 5.11 12.54
C GLU A 117 1.73 3.85 12.07
N MET A 118 2.47 2.74 11.96
CA MET A 118 1.99 1.51 11.32
C MET A 118 2.08 0.32 12.27
N TYR A 119 1.00 -0.45 12.33
CA TYR A 119 0.98 -1.75 12.97
C TYR A 119 1.14 -2.85 11.92
N LEU A 120 2.20 -3.66 12.03
CA LEU A 120 2.48 -4.77 11.12
C LEU A 120 2.46 -6.09 11.87
N VAL A 121 1.71 -7.06 11.34
CA VAL A 121 1.63 -8.43 11.87
C VAL A 121 2.18 -9.39 10.83
N GLU A 122 3.30 -10.02 11.14
CA GLU A 122 3.91 -11.02 10.29
C GLU A 122 3.07 -12.29 10.23
N VAL A 123 3.03 -12.92 9.05
CA VAL A 123 2.40 -14.22 8.84
C VAL A 123 3.51 -15.26 8.67
N SER A 124 3.55 -16.27 9.54
CA SER A 124 4.51 -17.38 9.41
C SER A 124 4.02 -18.48 8.48
N GLN A 125 2.70 -18.73 8.49
CA GLN A 125 1.97 -19.67 7.63
C GLN A 125 0.51 -19.18 7.50
N PRO A 126 -0.19 -19.47 6.38
CA PRO A 126 0.33 -20.10 5.16
C PRO A 126 1.30 -19.19 4.39
N ARG A 127 1.91 -19.70 3.32
CA ARG A 127 2.76 -18.91 2.43
C ARG A 127 1.89 -18.00 1.56
N LEU A 128 2.09 -16.69 1.65
CA LEU A 128 1.38 -15.69 0.88
C LEU A 128 2.15 -15.35 -0.39
N THR A 129 1.53 -15.53 -1.54
CA THR A 129 2.08 -15.16 -2.85
C THR A 129 1.12 -14.27 -3.62
N ARG A 130 1.61 -13.63 -4.69
CA ARG A 130 0.76 -12.93 -5.66
C ARG A 130 0.87 -13.56 -7.03
N SER A 131 -0.12 -14.38 -7.39
CA SER A 131 -0.19 -14.99 -8.71
C SER A 131 -1.05 -14.14 -9.65
N ARG A 132 -0.50 -13.83 -10.82
CA ARG A 132 -1.25 -13.18 -11.90
C ARG A 132 -2.23 -14.15 -12.55
N GLN A 133 -3.44 -13.67 -12.83
CA GLN A 133 -4.47 -14.44 -13.51
C GLN A 133 -4.75 -13.82 -14.88
N LYS A 134 -4.31 -14.52 -15.94
CA LYS A 134 -4.41 -14.02 -17.32
C LYS A 134 -5.84 -13.79 -17.77
N ASP A 135 -6.78 -14.57 -17.25
CA ASP A 135 -8.21 -14.48 -17.48
C ASP A 135 -8.90 -13.40 -16.62
N LEU A 136 -8.17 -12.77 -15.70
CA LEU A 136 -8.66 -11.68 -14.85
C LEU A 136 -7.71 -10.49 -14.90
N PHE A 137 -7.59 -9.92 -16.10
CA PHE A 137 -6.82 -8.70 -16.40
C PHE A 137 -5.34 -8.75 -15.98
N ASP A 138 -4.79 -9.95 -15.80
CA ASP A 138 -3.40 -10.18 -15.37
C ASP A 138 -3.05 -9.53 -14.01
N VAL A 139 -4.06 -9.30 -13.15
CA VAL A 139 -3.85 -8.65 -11.85
C VAL A 139 -3.18 -9.63 -10.87
N PRO A 140 -2.15 -9.19 -10.12
CA PRO A 140 -1.52 -10.01 -9.08
C PRO A 140 -2.44 -10.17 -7.86
N LEU A 141 -3.04 -11.35 -7.71
CA LEU A 141 -3.99 -11.65 -6.63
C LEU A 141 -3.33 -12.45 -5.51
N LEU A 142 -3.71 -12.14 -4.27
CA LEU A 142 -3.24 -12.85 -3.08
C LEU A 142 -3.68 -14.32 -3.12
N ARG A 143 -2.73 -15.23 -2.90
CA ARG A 143 -2.94 -16.69 -2.83
C ARG A 143 -2.23 -17.28 -1.60
N PHE A 144 -2.66 -18.47 -1.19
CA PHE A 144 -2.15 -19.24 -0.04
C PHE A 144 -2.16 -20.74 -0.32
#